data_AF-A0AAP3E7C6-F1
#
_entry.id   AF-A0AAP3E7C6-F1
#
_cell.length_a   1.000
_cell.length_b   1.000
_cell.length_c   1.000
_cell.angle_alpha   90.00
_cell.angle_beta   90.00
_cell.angle_gamma   90.00
#
_symmetry.space_group_name_H-M   'P 1'
#
loop_
_entity.id
_entity.type
_entity.pdbx_description
1 polymer ?
#
loop_
_entity_poly.entity_id
_entity_poly.type
_entity_poly.pdbx_seq_one_letter_code
_entity_poly.pdbx_strand_id
1 'polypeptide(L)'
;MDRNQLSEEWSQAYDEALNELYHEATPGIDLNEVDEPAGDDEPPLYLQHYLDADTQEEVIESVLDRYEIPEDLYFEAKKSLLLSKAPSTSLGNVERAREDYGLEPVSEMLEPGENDTL
;
A
#
# COMPACT_ATOMS: atom_id res chain seq x y z
N MET A 1 24.54 -13.67 3.28
CA MET A 1 23.80 -13.59 2.02
C MET A 1 24.75 -13.22 0.88
N ASP A 2 24.75 -13.95 -0.23
CA ASP A 2 25.47 -13.51 -1.44
C ASP A 2 24.58 -12.59 -2.30
N ARG A 3 25.16 -11.91 -3.30
CA ARG A 3 24.45 -10.87 -4.07
C ARG A 3 23.26 -11.39 -4.88
N ASN A 4 23.29 -12.65 -5.33
CA ASN A 4 22.17 -13.21 -6.09
C ASN A 4 21.02 -13.55 -5.14
N GLN A 5 21.32 -14.18 -4.00
CA GLN A 5 20.34 -14.45 -2.96
C GLN A 5 19.66 -13.17 -2.46
N LEU A 6 20.43 -12.12 -2.18
CA LEU A 6 19.89 -10.82 -1.76
C LEU A 6 18.96 -10.21 -2.83
N SER A 7 19.28 -10.40 -4.11
CA SER A 7 18.43 -9.88 -5.19
C SER A 7 17.11 -10.63 -5.34
N GLU A 8 17.10 -11.94 -5.11
CA GLU A 8 15.88 -12.76 -5.18
C GLU A 8 14.97 -12.50 -3.97
N GLU A 9 15.54 -12.47 -2.77
CA GLU A 9 14.82 -12.14 -1.54
C GLU A 9 14.30 -10.70 -1.55
N TRP A 10 15.08 -9.77 -2.08
CA TRP A 10 14.63 -8.40 -2.30
C TRP A 10 13.41 -8.31 -3.22
N SER A 11 13.41 -9.05 -4.33
CA SER A 11 12.27 -9.06 -5.25
C SER A 11 11.01 -9.61 -4.59
N GLN A 12 11.13 -10.68 -3.81
CA GLN A 12 10.00 -11.29 -3.10
C GLN A 12 9.48 -10.39 -1.98
N ALA A 13 10.38 -9.82 -1.17
CA ALA A 13 10.03 -8.87 -0.13
C ALA A 13 9.35 -7.62 -0.70
N TYR A 14 9.79 -7.15 -1.87
CA TYR A 14 9.19 -6.02 -2.55
C TYR A 14 7.75 -6.29 -2.99
N ASP A 15 7.52 -7.44 -3.65
CA ASP A 15 6.18 -7.82 -4.11
C ASP A 15 5.23 -8.07 -2.93
N GLU A 16 5.72 -8.76 -1.89
CA GLU A 16 4.95 -9.03 -0.68
C GLU A 16 4.63 -7.75 0.10
N ALA A 17 5.59 -6.83 0.26
CA ALA A 17 5.36 -5.56 0.92
C ALA A 17 4.30 -4.73 0.19
N LEU A 18 4.35 -4.66 -1.14
CA LEU A 18 3.29 -3.99 -1.89
C LEU A 18 1.92 -4.65 -1.66
N ASN A 19 1.85 -5.98 -1.68
CA ASN A 19 0.58 -6.66 -1.45
C ASN A 19 0.00 -6.38 -0.05
N GLU A 20 0.83 -6.50 0.99
CA GLU A 20 0.44 -6.24 2.38
C GLU A 20 0.01 -4.77 2.57
N LEU A 21 0.73 -3.82 1.97
CA LEU A 21 0.35 -2.41 2.00
C LEU A 21 -1.06 -2.17 1.43
N TYR A 22 -1.41 -2.82 0.32
CA TYR A 22 -2.74 -2.67 -0.28
C TYR A 22 -3.82 -3.48 0.45
N HIS A 23 -3.46 -4.58 1.12
CA HIS A 23 -4.36 -5.31 1.98
C HIS A 23 -4.79 -4.46 3.19
N GLU A 24 -3.84 -3.75 3.80
CA GLU A 24 -4.08 -2.87 4.96
C GLU A 24 -4.67 -1.50 4.57
N ALA A 25 -4.57 -1.11 3.29
CA ALA A 25 -5.12 0.16 2.82
C ALA A 25 -6.65 0.21 2.89
N THR A 26 -7.22 1.40 2.74
CA THR A 26 -8.66 1.64 2.67
C THR A 26 -9.04 2.29 1.33
N PRO A 27 -9.92 1.66 0.52
CA PRO A 27 -10.40 0.28 0.68
C PRO A 27 -9.25 -0.73 0.56
N GLY A 28 -9.36 -1.93 1.14
CA GLY A 28 -8.32 -2.96 1.05
C GLY A 28 -8.48 -3.81 -0.21
N ILE A 29 -7.36 -4.24 -0.83
CA ILE A 29 -7.35 -5.16 -1.98
C ILE A 29 -6.18 -6.15 -1.89
N ASP A 30 -6.36 -7.33 -2.50
CA ASP A 30 -5.26 -8.27 -2.74
C ASP A 30 -4.72 -8.04 -4.16
N LEU A 31 -3.50 -7.50 -4.28
CA LEU A 31 -2.88 -7.20 -5.57
C LEU A 31 -2.65 -8.45 -6.42
N ASN A 32 -2.52 -9.63 -5.79
CA ASN A 32 -2.32 -10.87 -6.51
C ASN A 32 -3.59 -11.37 -7.22
N GLU A 33 -4.76 -10.87 -6.80
CA GLU A 33 -6.07 -11.22 -7.36
C GLU A 33 -6.60 -10.17 -8.34
N VAL A 34 -5.91 -9.03 -8.49
CA VAL A 34 -6.30 -7.98 -9.43
C VAL A 34 -5.81 -8.32 -10.84
N ASP A 35 -6.74 -8.73 -11.71
CA ASP A 35 -6.44 -9.17 -13.08
C ASP A 35 -6.05 -8.01 -14.04
N GLU A 36 -6.47 -6.76 -13.79
CA GLU A 36 -6.21 -5.64 -14.71
C GLU A 36 -5.89 -4.31 -13.99
N PRO A 37 -4.97 -3.48 -14.52
CA PRO A 37 -4.78 -2.13 -14.03
C PRO A 37 -6.02 -1.28 -14.30
N ALA A 38 -6.34 -0.36 -13.37
CA ALA A 38 -7.33 0.69 -13.53
C ALA A 38 -7.28 1.28 -14.95
N GLY A 39 -8.39 1.15 -15.69
CA GLY A 39 -8.54 1.79 -17.01
C GLY A 39 -8.62 3.31 -16.87
N ASP A 40 -8.77 4.03 -17.99
CA ASP A 40 -8.96 5.49 -17.97
C ASP A 40 -10.23 5.94 -17.21
N ASP A 41 -11.11 4.99 -16.90
CA ASP A 41 -12.37 5.17 -16.16
C ASP A 41 -12.20 5.17 -14.63
N GLU A 42 -10.97 5.04 -14.12
CA GLU A 42 -10.66 5.07 -12.69
C GLU A 42 -9.38 5.88 -12.40
N PRO A 43 -9.21 6.39 -11.16
CA PRO A 43 -7.95 7.03 -10.79
C PRO A 43 -6.81 6.00 -10.78
N PRO A 44 -5.55 6.43 -10.88
CA PRO A 44 -4.41 5.55 -10.64
C PRO A 44 -4.54 4.81 -9.31
N LEU A 45 -4.20 3.52 -9.28
CA LEU A 45 -4.41 2.64 -8.13
C LEU A 45 -3.98 3.27 -6.79
N TYR A 46 -2.79 3.85 -6.71
CA TYR A 46 -2.30 4.49 -5.49
C TYR A 46 -3.16 5.66 -4.99
N LEU A 47 -3.98 6.30 -5.84
CA LEU A 47 -4.96 7.34 -5.47
C LEU A 47 -6.35 6.79 -5.18
N GLN A 48 -6.57 5.50 -5.41
CA GLN A 48 -7.80 4.83 -5.01
C GLN A 48 -7.76 4.40 -3.54
N HIS A 49 -6.55 4.13 -3.02
CA HIS A 49 -6.33 3.50 -1.72
C HIS A 49 -5.51 4.42 -0.80
N TYR A 50 -5.95 4.55 0.45
CA TYR A 50 -5.25 5.30 1.49
C TYR A 50 -4.64 4.36 2.53
N LEU A 51 -3.40 4.64 2.92
CA LEU A 51 -2.80 4.05 4.12
C LEU A 51 -1.90 5.11 4.75
N ASP A 52 -2.05 5.36 6.04
CA ASP A 52 -1.26 6.38 6.72
C ASP A 52 0.24 6.02 6.74
N ALA A 53 1.09 7.04 6.82
CA ALA A 53 2.53 6.85 6.65
C ALA A 53 3.15 5.98 7.74
N ASP A 54 2.66 6.06 8.98
CA ASP A 54 3.22 5.29 10.10
C ASP A 54 2.91 3.80 9.89
N THR A 55 1.66 3.46 9.53
CA THR A 55 1.29 2.09 9.20
C THR A 55 2.04 1.56 7.97
N GLN A 56 2.28 2.39 6.95
CA GLN A 56 3.10 1.98 5.80
C GLN A 56 4.52 1.61 6.21
N GLU A 57 5.16 2.40 7.06
CA GLU A 57 6.50 2.10 7.54
C GLU A 57 6.54 0.80 8.35
N GLU A 58 5.58 0.58 9.26
CA GLU A 58 5.48 -0.64 10.06
C GLU A 58 5.29 -1.89 9.20
N VAL A 59 4.40 -1.85 8.19
CA VAL A 59 4.17 -2.96 7.26
C VAL A 59 5.43 -3.28 6.47
N ILE A 60 6.10 -2.26 5.93
CA ILE A 60 7.32 -2.46 5.14
C ILE A 60 8.41 -3.08 6.00
N GLU A 61 8.69 -2.52 7.18
CA GLU A 61 9.74 -3.03 8.07
C GLU A 61 9.46 -4.47 8.51
N SER A 62 8.20 -4.80 8.85
CA SER A 62 7.78 -6.17 9.17
C SER A 62 8.08 -7.16 8.04
N VAL A 63 7.84 -6.78 6.78
CA VAL A 63 8.16 -7.63 5.63
C VAL A 63 9.67 -7.77 5.47
N LEU A 64 10.43 -6.67 5.55
CA LEU A 64 11.89 -6.70 5.42
C LEU A 64 12.55 -7.57 6.50
N ASP A 65 12.05 -7.53 7.73
CA ASP A 65 12.46 -8.39 8.84
C ASP A 65 12.23 -9.88 8.51
N ARG A 66 11.07 -10.22 7.95
CA ARG A 66 10.73 -11.62 7.58
C ARG A 66 11.67 -12.20 6.54
N TYR A 67 12.18 -11.37 5.63
CA TYR A 67 13.14 -11.76 4.59
C TYR A 67 14.61 -11.58 5.02
N GLU A 68 14.86 -11.30 6.30
CA GLU A 68 16.21 -11.09 6.85
C GLU A 68 17.01 -10.02 6.08
N ILE A 69 16.32 -9.01 5.52
CA ILE A 69 16.94 -7.91 4.81
C ILE A 69 17.75 -7.08 5.83
N PRO A 70 19.02 -6.76 5.55
CA PRO A 70 19.82 -5.94 6.46
C PRO A 70 19.21 -4.56 6.72
N GLU A 71 19.13 -4.15 8.00
CA GLU A 71 18.60 -2.84 8.43
C GLU A 71 19.28 -1.64 7.76
N ASP A 72 20.57 -1.75 7.39
CA ASP A 72 21.29 -0.70 6.68
C ASP A 72 20.74 -0.44 5.27
N LEU A 73 19.95 -1.37 4.72
CA LEU A 73 19.26 -1.25 3.44
C LEU A 73 17.82 -0.76 3.57
N TYR A 74 17.26 -0.65 4.79
CA TYR A 74 15.85 -0.31 5.00
C TYR A 74 15.48 1.04 4.40
N PHE A 75 16.37 2.02 4.51
CA PHE A 75 16.12 3.34 3.94
C PHE A 75 15.94 3.28 2.41
N GLU A 76 16.81 2.56 1.71
CA GLU A 76 16.73 2.39 0.26
C GLU A 76 15.49 1.56 -0.12
N ALA A 77 15.19 0.54 0.68
CA ALA A 77 14.04 -0.33 0.51
C ALA A 77 12.71 0.43 0.63
N LYS A 78 12.50 1.14 1.74
CA LYS A 78 11.33 1.99 1.98
C LYS A 78 11.17 3.00 0.87
N LYS A 79 12.25 3.69 0.49
CA LYS A 79 12.23 4.66 -0.61
C LYS A 79 11.80 4.01 -1.94
N SER A 80 12.26 2.79 -2.25
CA SER A 80 11.90 2.08 -3.47
C SER A 80 10.40 1.76 -3.51
N LEU A 81 9.84 1.28 -2.40
CA LEU A 81 8.42 0.94 -2.28
C LEU A 81 7.51 2.18 -2.31
N LEU A 82 7.85 3.19 -1.52
CA LEU A 82 7.06 4.42 -1.38
C LEU A 82 7.03 5.25 -2.67
N LEU A 83 8.10 5.22 -3.47
CA LEU A 83 8.18 5.96 -4.74
C LEU A 83 7.65 5.16 -5.94
N SER A 84 7.37 3.86 -5.80
CA SER A 84 6.89 3.06 -6.92
C SER A 84 5.38 3.19 -7.09
N LYS A 85 4.61 2.53 -6.21
CA LYS A 85 3.16 2.36 -6.29
C LYS A 85 2.50 2.08 -4.94
N ALA A 86 3.16 2.35 -3.81
CA ALA A 86 2.51 2.21 -2.50
C ALA A 86 1.20 3.05 -2.46
N PRO A 87 0.20 2.66 -1.63
CA PRO A 87 -1.01 3.45 -1.41
C PRO A 87 -0.67 4.90 -1.03
N SER A 88 -1.57 5.85 -1.28
CA SER A 88 -1.28 7.23 -0.92
C SER A 88 -1.39 7.45 0.59
N THR A 89 -0.43 8.18 1.16
CA THR A 89 -0.49 8.69 2.53
C THR A 89 -1.25 10.02 2.65
N SER A 90 -1.77 10.54 1.53
CA SER A 90 -2.49 11.82 1.48
C SER A 90 -3.99 11.61 1.28
N LEU A 91 -4.75 11.54 2.38
CA LEU A 91 -6.20 11.33 2.34
C LEU A 91 -6.90 12.34 1.43
N GLY A 92 -6.58 13.63 1.50
CA GLY A 92 -7.21 14.65 0.67
C GLY A 92 -6.88 14.54 -0.83
N ASN A 93 -5.78 13.88 -1.22
CA ASN A 93 -5.52 13.58 -2.64
C ASN A 93 -6.34 12.38 -3.10
N VAL A 94 -6.45 11.36 -2.26
CA VAL A 94 -7.29 10.17 -2.51
C VAL A 94 -8.76 10.57 -2.62
N GLU A 95 -9.27 11.37 -1.69
CA GLU A 95 -10.65 11.85 -1.72
C GLU A 95 -10.98 12.61 -3.00
N ARG A 96 -10.13 13.57 -3.39
CA ARG A 96 -10.33 14.33 -4.63
C ARG A 96 -10.33 13.41 -5.86
N ALA A 97 -9.37 12.50 -5.93
CA ALA A 97 -9.27 11.56 -7.04
C ALA A 97 -10.50 10.64 -7.08
N ARG A 98 -10.97 10.14 -5.95
CA ARG A 98 -12.17 9.30 -5.88
C ARG A 98 -13.43 10.07 -6.25
N GLU A 99 -13.56 11.31 -5.79
CA GLU A 99 -14.67 12.22 -6.14
C GLU A 99 -14.75 12.49 -7.65
N ASP A 100 -13.61 12.79 -8.28
CA ASP A 100 -13.53 13.06 -9.74
C ASP A 100 -14.07 11.88 -10.58
N TYR A 101 -14.05 10.67 -10.02
CA TYR A 101 -14.49 9.42 -10.64
C TYR A 101 -15.80 8.87 -10.02
N GLY A 102 -16.43 9.59 -9.11
CA GLY A 102 -17.71 9.20 -8.49
C GLY A 102 -17.61 7.99 -7.54
N LEU A 103 -16.43 7.73 -6.96
CA LEU A 103 -16.19 6.67 -5.99
C LEU A 103 -16.53 7.13 -4.56
N GLU A 104 -16.90 6.20 -3.70
CA GLU A 104 -17.19 6.45 -2.27
C GLU A 104 -15.97 7.06 -1.55
N PRO A 105 -16.11 8.13 -0.74
CA PRO A 105 -14.99 8.72 -0.01
C PRO A 105 -14.35 7.74 0.99
N VAL A 106 -13.02 7.78 1.10
CA VAL A 106 -12.32 6.92 2.07
C VAL A 106 -12.60 7.32 3.52
N SER A 107 -12.82 8.61 3.79
CA SER A 107 -13.18 9.08 5.12
C SER A 107 -14.43 8.38 5.67
N GLU A 108 -15.45 8.16 4.84
CA GLU A 108 -16.68 7.44 5.23
C GLU A 108 -16.41 5.95 5.56
N MET A 109 -15.36 5.36 4.97
CA MET A 109 -14.94 3.98 5.25
C MET A 109 -14.10 3.85 6.53
N LEU A 110 -13.36 4.90 6.88
CA LEU A 110 -12.51 4.96 8.07
C LEU A 110 -13.30 5.29 9.34
N GLU A 111 -14.49 5.89 9.21
CA GLU A 111 -15.36 6.14 10.34
C GLU A 111 -15.82 4.82 10.95
N PRO A 112 -15.58 4.56 12.26
CA PRO A 112 -16.13 3.38 12.91
C PRO A 112 -17.65 3.49 12.84
N GLY A 113 -18.28 2.57 12.11
CA GLY A 113 -19.71 2.63 11.86
C GLY A 113 -20.50 2.97 13.13
N GLU A 114 -21.24 4.08 13.11
CA GLU A 114 -22.22 4.45 14.13
C GLU A 114 -23.39 3.44 14.15
N ASN A 115 -23.12 2.19 14.50
CA ASN A 115 -24.12 1.12 14.61
C ASN A 115 -23.91 0.25 15.86
N ASP A 116 -23.51 0.88 16.98
CA ASP A 116 -23.59 0.26 18.31
C ASP A 116 -24.34 1.16 19.30
N THR A 117 -25.54 1.60 18.89
CA THR A 117 -26.55 2.06 19.85
C THR A 117 -27.93 1.77 19.30
N LEU A 118 -28.52 0.64 19.74
CA LEU A 118 -29.91 0.52 20.20
C LEU A 118 -30.18 -0.86 20.81
#